data_AF-A0A1F4Y3B7-F1
#
_entry.id   AF-A0A1F4Y3B7-F1
#
_cell.length_a   1.000
_cell.length_b   1.000
_cell.length_c   1.000
_cell.angle_alpha   90.00
_cell.angle_beta   90.00
_cell.angle_gamma   90.00
#
_symmetry.space_group_name_H-M   'P 1'
#
loop_
_entity.id
_entity.type
_entity.pdbx_description
1 polymer ?
#
loop_
_entity_poly.entity_id
_entity_poly.type
_entity_poly.pdbx_seq_one_letter_code
_entity_poly.pdbx_strand_id
1 'polypeptide(L)'
;MNKKIIIPALLLVAVAVVGALFFLRPSAPAPITQNNIPPVDNSTVSVPPSDADELAVQAAYQRALYKDNFDNVRLYQTVVSGSYALQEWRGDTVGGEALLKFDTIQNEWVIVSPGGGAWSVDGLVEMGVPQAIAAGLLSGMLH
;
A
#
# COMPACT_ATOMS: atom_id res chain seq x y z
N MET A 1 -79.90 6.12 10.20
CA MET A 1 -79.42 4.77 10.60
C MET A 1 -77.94 4.68 10.29
N ASN A 2 -77.15 4.39 11.32
CA ASN A 2 -75.68 4.37 11.37
C ASN A 2 -75.05 3.25 10.52
N LYS A 3 -73.80 3.48 10.06
CA LYS A 3 -72.61 2.67 10.43
C LYS A 3 -71.29 3.18 9.80
N LYS A 4 -70.34 3.51 10.70
CA LYS A 4 -68.86 3.27 10.68
C LYS A 4 -68.02 4.12 9.70
N ILE A 5 -67.23 5.12 10.16
CA ILE A 5 -65.92 5.08 10.89
C ILE A 5 -64.84 4.28 10.10
N ILE A 6 -63.59 4.83 10.08
CA ILE A 6 -62.27 4.28 9.62
C ILE A 6 -61.86 5.02 8.31
N ILE A 7 -60.88 5.95 8.19
CA ILE A 7 -59.65 6.31 8.92
C ILE A 7 -59.21 7.75 8.56
N PRO A 8 -58.99 8.66 9.54
CA PRO A 8 -58.42 10.01 9.32
C PRO A 8 -56.90 10.05 9.56
N ALA A 9 -56.14 9.02 9.17
CA ALA A 9 -54.75 8.82 9.64
C ALA A 9 -53.67 8.78 8.54
N LEU A 10 -54.02 8.81 7.25
CA LEU A 10 -52.98 8.70 6.21
C LEU A 10 -52.43 10.05 5.71
N LEU A 11 -53.12 11.17 5.98
CA LEU A 11 -52.74 12.48 5.43
C LEU A 11 -51.79 13.29 6.32
N LEU A 12 -51.52 12.86 7.56
CA LEU A 12 -50.71 13.61 8.54
C LEU A 12 -49.26 13.09 8.70
N VAL A 13 -48.89 12.02 8.00
CA VAL A 13 -47.50 11.49 8.04
C VAL A 13 -46.59 12.18 7.02
N ALA A 14 -47.15 12.87 6.01
CA ALA A 14 -46.38 13.51 4.95
C ALA A 14 -45.72 14.86 5.33
N VAL A 15 -46.05 15.44 6.49
CA VAL A 15 -45.56 16.80 6.87
C VAL A 15 -44.58 16.79 8.06
N ALA A 16 -44.48 15.68 8.82
CA ALA A 16 -43.64 15.64 10.03
C ALA A 16 -42.21 15.11 9.81
N VAL A 17 -41.89 14.46 8.70
CA VAL A 17 -40.53 13.91 8.46
C VAL A 17 -39.58 14.93 7.82
N VAL A 18 -40.10 16.00 7.19
CA VAL A 18 -39.28 17.03 6.56
C VAL A 18 -38.65 18.00 7.59
N GLY A 19 -39.21 18.09 8.81
CA GLY A 19 -38.71 18.98 9.87
C GLY A 19 -37.61 18.39 10.76
N ALA A 20 -37.42 17.06 10.78
CA ALA A 20 -36.50 16.41 11.72
C ALA A 20 -35.13 16.04 11.13
N LEU A 21 -34.92 16.20 9.81
CA LEU A 21 -33.67 15.79 9.14
C LEU A 21 -32.67 16.94 8.89
N PHE A 22 -32.98 18.18 9.26
CA PHE A 22 -32.04 19.31 9.08
C PHE A 22 -31.17 19.63 10.30
N PHE A 23 -31.31 18.91 11.41
CA PHE A 23 -30.47 19.07 12.61
C PHE A 23 -29.25 18.14 12.67
N LEU A 24 -28.97 17.38 11.59
CA LEU A 24 -27.70 16.66 11.42
C LEU A 24 -26.92 17.29 10.27
N ARG A 25 -26.61 18.59 10.39
CA ARG A 25 -25.47 19.14 9.66
C ARG A 25 -24.22 18.71 10.40
N PRO A 26 -23.27 18.00 9.77
CA PRO A 26 -21.91 17.95 10.27
C PRO A 26 -21.44 19.40 10.42
N SER A 27 -20.88 19.73 11.59
CA SER A 27 -20.20 21.00 11.80
C SER A 27 -19.33 21.31 10.59
N ALA A 28 -19.52 22.49 10.00
CA ALA A 28 -18.60 22.97 8.97
C ALA A 28 -17.17 22.85 9.54
N PRO A 29 -16.21 22.27 8.78
CA PRO A 29 -14.84 22.22 9.26
C PRO A 29 -14.38 23.65 9.57
N ALA A 30 -13.81 23.84 10.75
CA ALA A 30 -13.29 25.13 11.17
C ALA A 30 -12.36 25.70 10.09
N PRO A 31 -12.32 27.03 9.88
CA PRO A 31 -11.35 27.63 8.98
C PRO A 31 -9.96 27.24 9.49
N ILE A 32 -9.28 26.40 8.72
CA ILE A 32 -7.88 26.04 8.96
C ILE A 32 -7.11 27.35 8.89
N THR A 33 -6.73 27.85 10.06
CA THR A 33 -5.73 28.90 10.15
C THR A 33 -4.48 28.30 9.53
N GLN A 34 -3.96 28.94 8.47
CA GLN A 34 -2.74 28.56 7.78
C GLN A 34 -1.55 28.80 8.72
N ASN A 35 -1.43 27.97 9.75
CA ASN A 35 -0.25 27.91 10.59
C ASN A 35 0.77 27.07 9.84
N ASN A 36 1.74 27.76 9.24
CA ASN A 36 3.04 27.25 8.80
C ASN A 36 3.12 25.73 8.68
N ILE A 37 2.58 25.20 7.58
CA ILE A 37 2.97 23.88 7.12
C ILE A 37 4.41 24.09 6.63
N PRO A 38 5.45 23.58 7.32
CA PRO A 38 6.79 23.57 6.73
C PRO A 38 6.67 22.87 5.38
N PRO A 39 7.43 23.30 4.35
CA PRO A 39 7.34 22.69 3.03
C PRO A 39 7.41 21.17 3.20
N VAL A 40 6.44 20.46 2.62
CA VAL A 40 6.45 18.99 2.56
C VAL A 40 7.72 18.64 1.80
N ASP A 41 8.75 18.30 2.57
CA ASP A 41 10.00 17.85 2.04
C ASP A 41 9.76 16.46 1.47
N ASN A 42 9.58 16.39 0.16
CA ASN A 42 9.57 15.15 -0.60
C ASN A 42 10.96 14.47 -0.63
N SER A 43 11.92 14.94 0.17
CA SER A 43 13.09 14.16 0.54
C SER A 43 12.63 12.99 1.40
N THR A 44 12.21 11.91 0.74
CA THR A 44 12.34 10.56 1.26
C THR A 44 13.79 10.43 1.69
N VAL A 45 14.05 10.62 2.98
CA VAL A 45 15.33 10.31 3.60
C VAL A 45 15.54 8.84 3.28
N SER A 46 16.50 8.56 2.39
CA SER A 46 17.00 7.22 2.16
C SER A 46 17.74 6.83 3.44
N VAL A 47 16.98 6.41 4.44
CA VAL A 47 17.51 5.68 5.57
C VAL A 47 17.94 4.34 4.98
N PRO A 48 19.22 3.97 5.04
CA PRO A 48 19.63 2.64 4.62
C PRO A 48 18.77 1.61 5.36
N PRO A 49 18.39 0.50 4.71
CA PRO A 49 17.57 -0.53 5.34
C PRO A 49 18.17 -0.88 6.70
N SER A 50 17.34 -1.04 7.73
CA SER A 50 17.85 -1.70 8.92
C SER A 50 18.13 -3.17 8.58
N ASP A 51 19.14 -3.81 9.19
CA ASP A 51 19.39 -5.25 9.00
C ASP A 51 18.12 -6.09 9.25
N ALA A 52 17.19 -5.59 10.07
CA ALA A 52 15.90 -6.21 10.32
C ALA A 52 14.94 -6.15 9.12
N ASP A 53 14.97 -5.07 8.33
CA ASP A 53 14.15 -4.92 7.13
C ASP A 53 14.63 -5.86 6.02
N GLU A 54 15.94 -5.97 5.83
CA GLU A 54 16.52 -6.90 4.86
C GLU A 54 16.17 -8.35 5.20
N LEU A 55 16.30 -8.73 6.48
CA LEU A 55 15.94 -10.05 6.95
C LEU A 55 14.44 -10.34 6.77
N ALA A 56 13.57 -9.35 6.99
CA ALA A 56 12.13 -9.47 6.78
C ALA A 56 11.78 -9.68 5.30
N VAL A 57 12.45 -8.96 4.39
CA VAL A 57 12.30 -9.11 2.94
C VAL A 57 12.75 -10.50 2.49
N GLN A 58 13.93 -10.96 2.93
CA GLN A 58 14.44 -12.30 2.62
C GLN A 58 13.50 -13.40 3.11
N ALA A 59 13.00 -13.27 4.36
CA ALA A 59 12.07 -14.24 4.93
C ALA A 59 10.72 -14.27 4.18
N ALA A 60 10.22 -13.11 3.76
CA ALA A 60 9.01 -13.03 2.93
C ALA A 60 9.21 -13.69 1.56
N TYR A 61 10.37 -13.44 0.92
CA TYR A 61 10.70 -14.06 -0.36
C TYR A 61 10.82 -15.59 -0.24
N GLN A 62 11.53 -16.09 0.78
CA GLN A 62 11.63 -17.54 1.03
C GLN A 62 10.26 -18.18 1.29
N ARG A 63 9.41 -17.54 2.10
CA ARG A 63 8.06 -18.04 2.38
C ARG A 63 7.23 -18.20 1.11
N ALA A 64 7.34 -17.25 0.18
CA ALA A 64 6.66 -17.34 -1.09
C ALA A 64 7.20 -18.50 -1.95
N LEU A 65 8.51 -18.73 -1.99
CA LEU A 65 9.11 -19.83 -2.75
C LEU A 65 8.75 -21.23 -2.23
N TYR A 66 8.61 -21.39 -0.90
CA TYR A 66 8.15 -22.66 -0.32
C TYR A 66 6.76 -23.07 -0.83
N LYS A 67 5.93 -22.10 -1.23
CA LYS A 67 4.62 -22.36 -1.80
C LYS A 67 4.70 -22.88 -3.24
N ASP A 68 5.76 -22.54 -3.95
CA ASP A 68 5.94 -22.79 -5.39
C ASP A 68 6.89 -23.96 -5.68
N ASN A 69 7.33 -24.71 -4.66
CA ASN A 69 8.28 -25.85 -4.76
C ASN A 69 9.60 -25.49 -5.46
N PHE A 70 10.08 -24.26 -5.28
CA PHE A 70 11.38 -23.85 -5.77
C PHE A 70 12.47 -24.33 -4.80
N ASP A 71 12.93 -25.57 -5.01
CA ASP A 71 14.06 -26.11 -4.26
C ASP A 71 15.37 -25.47 -4.73
N ASN A 72 16.25 -25.10 -3.78
CA ASN A 72 17.62 -24.57 -4.01
C ASN A 72 17.76 -23.12 -4.53
N VAL A 73 16.98 -22.17 -4.02
CA VAL A 73 17.26 -20.74 -4.26
C VAL A 73 18.21 -20.18 -3.20
N ARG A 74 19.29 -19.55 -3.66
CA ARG A 74 20.19 -18.75 -2.82
C ARG A 74 19.81 -17.28 -2.91
N LEU A 75 19.81 -16.62 -1.77
CA LEU A 75 19.60 -15.17 -1.66
C LEU A 75 20.94 -14.48 -1.49
N TYR A 76 21.07 -13.31 -2.12
CA TYR A 76 22.27 -12.48 -2.09
C TYR A 76 21.90 -11.12 -1.52
N GLN A 77 22.02 -10.08 -2.34
CA GLN A 77 21.76 -8.72 -1.92
C GLN A 77 20.28 -8.44 -1.75
N THR A 78 19.97 -7.64 -0.73
CA THR A 78 18.64 -7.08 -0.51
C THR A 78 18.79 -5.57 -0.44
N VAL A 79 17.98 -4.84 -1.19
CA VAL A 79 17.94 -3.38 -1.12
C VAL A 79 16.52 -2.95 -0.82
N VAL A 80 16.34 -2.19 0.25
CA VAL A 80 15.05 -1.61 0.63
C VAL A 80 15.09 -0.10 0.42
N SER A 81 14.02 0.44 -0.17
CA SER A 81 13.84 1.88 -0.33
C SER A 81 12.36 2.22 -0.16
N GLY A 82 12.04 2.92 0.94
CA GLY A 82 10.67 3.20 1.31
C GLY A 82 9.86 1.91 1.52
N SER A 83 8.73 1.80 0.83
CA SER A 83 7.83 0.63 0.89
C SER A 83 8.11 -0.44 -0.17
N TYR A 84 9.26 -0.37 -0.86
CA TYR A 84 9.65 -1.31 -1.90
C TYR A 84 11.02 -1.91 -1.60
N ALA A 85 11.25 -3.13 -2.08
CA ALA A 85 12.54 -3.80 -1.96
C ALA A 85 12.86 -4.62 -3.20
N LEU A 86 14.16 -4.74 -3.49
CA LEU A 86 14.70 -5.71 -4.43
C LEU A 86 15.44 -6.80 -3.67
N GLN A 87 15.17 -8.05 -4.03
CA GLN A 87 15.87 -9.22 -3.53
C GLN A 87 16.59 -9.92 -4.69
N GLU A 88 17.92 -9.94 -4.69
CA GLU A 88 18.69 -10.75 -5.62
C GLU A 88 18.61 -12.22 -5.21
N TRP A 89 18.37 -13.08 -6.19
CA TRP A 89 18.28 -14.51 -6.00
C TRP A 89 18.90 -15.29 -7.16
N ARG A 90 19.38 -16.50 -6.88
CA ARG A 90 19.89 -17.43 -7.88
C ARG A 90 19.48 -18.86 -7.53
N GLY A 91 18.77 -19.51 -8.43
CA GLY A 91 18.60 -20.96 -8.46
C GLY A 91 19.71 -21.65 -9.25
N ASP A 92 19.56 -22.94 -9.52
CA ASP A 92 20.62 -23.71 -10.18
C ASP A 92 20.84 -23.31 -11.66
N THR A 93 19.78 -22.88 -12.35
CA THR A 93 19.82 -22.55 -13.79
C THR A 93 19.34 -21.14 -14.13
N VAL A 94 18.69 -20.47 -13.19
CA VAL A 94 18.08 -19.15 -13.37
C VAL A 94 18.37 -18.26 -12.17
N GLY A 95 18.23 -16.95 -12.35
CA GLY A 95 18.38 -15.98 -11.27
C GLY A 95 17.84 -14.63 -11.69
N GLY A 96 17.84 -13.69 -10.77
CA GLY A 96 17.41 -12.33 -11.03
C GLY A 96 17.08 -11.59 -9.76
N GLU A 97 16.28 -10.56 -9.92
CA GLU A 97 15.90 -9.67 -8.83
C GLU A 97 14.38 -9.71 -8.66
N ALA A 98 13.91 -10.04 -7.48
CA ALA A 98 12.49 -10.01 -7.15
C ALA A 98 12.12 -8.62 -6.61
N LEU A 99 10.98 -8.10 -7.06
CA LEU A 99 10.38 -6.88 -6.54
C LEU A 99 9.37 -7.22 -5.45
N LEU A 100 9.57 -6.66 -4.27
CA LEU A 100 8.68 -6.76 -3.13
C LEU A 100 8.12 -5.39 -2.75
N LYS A 101 6.93 -5.40 -2.16
CA LYS A 101 6.27 -4.22 -1.60
C LYS A 101 5.77 -4.53 -0.20
N PHE A 102 5.94 -3.57 0.71
CA PHE A 102 5.40 -3.67 2.06
C PHE A 102 3.90 -3.38 2.04
N ASP A 103 3.11 -4.37 2.46
CA ASP A 103 1.67 -4.21 2.71
C ASP A 103 1.48 -3.70 4.14
N THR A 104 1.08 -2.43 4.26
CA THR A 104 0.86 -1.78 5.56
C THR A 104 -0.37 -2.30 6.30
N ILE A 105 -1.33 -2.93 5.61
CA ILE A 105 -2.54 -3.48 6.22
C ILE A 105 -2.21 -4.81 6.91
N GLN A 106 -1.43 -5.65 6.24
CA GLN A 106 -1.02 -6.97 6.74
C GLN A 106 0.29 -6.92 7.53
N ASN A 107 0.98 -5.78 7.50
CA ASN A 107 2.28 -5.56 8.12
C ASN A 107 3.32 -6.61 7.69
N GLU A 108 3.36 -6.89 6.38
CA GLU A 108 4.28 -7.87 5.79
C GLU A 108 4.77 -7.44 4.41
N TRP A 109 5.91 -8.01 4.02
CA TRP A 109 6.43 -7.89 2.66
C TRP A 109 5.74 -8.90 1.74
N VAL A 110 5.31 -8.43 0.57
CA VAL A 110 4.64 -9.25 -0.43
C VAL A 110 5.42 -9.17 -1.74
N ILE A 111 5.58 -10.31 -2.41
CA ILE A 111 6.16 -10.35 -3.75
C ILE A 111 5.18 -9.70 -4.73
N VAL A 112 5.63 -8.63 -5.36
CA VAL A 112 4.92 -8.00 -6.49
C VAL A 112 5.30 -8.70 -7.79
N SER A 113 6.58 -8.99 -7.96
CA SER A 113 7.10 -9.77 -9.08
C SER A 113 8.28 -10.62 -8.63
N PRO A 114 8.28 -11.93 -8.91
CA PRO A 114 9.41 -12.80 -8.56
C PRO A 114 10.67 -12.50 -9.40
N GLY A 115 10.51 -11.78 -10.52
CA GLY A 115 11.62 -11.43 -11.42
C GLY A 115 12.16 -12.61 -12.23
N GLY A 116 13.41 -12.48 -12.67
CA GLY A 116 14.10 -13.44 -13.56
C GLY A 116 15.19 -12.83 -14.44
N GLY A 117 15.58 -11.60 -14.13
CA GLY A 117 16.65 -10.82 -14.75
C GLY A 117 16.88 -9.56 -13.90
N ALA A 118 17.81 -8.71 -14.32
CA ALA A 118 18.04 -7.42 -13.69
C ALA A 118 16.92 -6.44 -14.05
N TRP A 119 16.54 -5.59 -13.10
CA TRP A 119 15.55 -4.54 -13.34
C TRP A 119 16.17 -3.31 -14.04
N SER A 120 15.31 -2.56 -14.72
CA SER A 120 15.57 -1.19 -15.16
C SER A 120 14.68 -0.21 -14.38
N VAL A 121 15.07 1.06 -14.35
CA VAL A 121 14.25 2.11 -13.69
C VAL A 121 12.86 2.14 -14.31
N ASP A 122 12.79 2.15 -15.64
CA ASP A 122 11.51 2.20 -16.37
C ASP A 122 10.65 0.97 -16.06
N GLY A 123 11.23 -0.23 -16.01
CA GLY A 123 10.50 -1.45 -15.67
C GLY A 123 9.91 -1.42 -14.25
N LEU A 124 10.65 -0.87 -13.28
CA LEU A 124 10.13 -0.68 -11.91
C LEU A 124 9.00 0.35 -11.88
N VAL A 125 9.13 1.44 -12.64
CA VAL A 125 8.09 2.47 -12.74
C VAL A 125 6.81 1.93 -13.38
N GLU A 126 6.93 1.11 -14.42
CA GLU A 126 5.79 0.41 -15.03
C GLU A 126 5.08 -0.52 -14.05
N MET A 127 5.81 -1.11 -13.10
CA MET A 127 5.26 -1.92 -12.00
C MET A 127 4.63 -1.08 -10.87
N GLY A 128 4.64 0.25 -11.00
CA GLY A 128 4.05 1.18 -10.04
C GLY A 128 4.99 1.64 -8.92
N VAL A 129 6.29 1.40 -9.05
CA VAL A 129 7.30 1.96 -8.14
C VAL A 129 7.52 3.44 -8.47
N PRO A 130 7.43 4.38 -7.51
CA PRO A 130 7.75 5.78 -7.77
C PRO A 130 9.18 5.94 -8.31
N GLN A 131 9.38 6.81 -9.30
CA GLN A 131 10.65 6.94 -10.02
C GLN A 131 11.86 7.18 -9.10
N ALA A 132 11.71 8.02 -8.08
CA ALA A 132 12.78 8.28 -7.10
C ALA A 132 13.15 7.01 -6.31
N ILE A 133 12.16 6.18 -5.96
CA ILE A 133 12.38 4.91 -5.25
C ILE A 133 13.03 3.90 -6.20
N ALA A 134 12.57 3.80 -7.44
CA ALA A 134 13.15 2.90 -8.44
C ALA A 134 14.64 3.17 -8.68
N ALA A 135 15.02 4.45 -8.82
CA ALA A 135 16.43 4.85 -8.93
C ALA A 135 17.24 4.49 -7.68
N GLY A 136 16.67 4.71 -6.48
CA GLY A 136 17.31 4.36 -5.22
C GLY A 136 17.55 2.86 -5.06
N LEU A 137 16.56 2.02 -5.43
CA LEU A 137 16.69 0.57 -5.40
C LEU A 137 17.83 0.08 -6.31
N LEU A 138 17.87 0.52 -7.56
CA LEU A 138 18.91 0.08 -8.50
C LEU A 138 20.30 0.61 -8.15
N SER A 139 20.40 1.84 -7.62
CA SER A 139 21.68 2.34 -7.12
C SER A 139 22.22 1.51 -5.96
N GLY A 140 21.34 0.92 -5.16
CA GLY A 140 21.74 0.03 -4.06
C GLY A 140 22.27 -1.31 -4.55
N MET A 141 21.74 -1.86 -5.66
CA MET A 141 22.12 -3.17 -6.19
C MET A 141 23.47 -3.19 -6.93
N LEU A 142 24.09 -2.01 -7.15
CA LEU A 142 25.36 -1.88 -7.86
C LEU A 142 26.59 -1.96 -6.94
N HIS A 143 26.41 -2.18 -5.63
CA HIS A 143 27.46 -2.26 -4.62
C HIS A 143 27.61 -3.68 -4.09
#